data_AF-A0A376FLT3-F1
#
_entry.id   AF-A0A376FLT3-F1
#
_cell.length_a   1.000
_cell.length_b   1.000
_cell.length_c   1.000
_cell.angle_alpha   90.00
_cell.angle_beta   90.00
_cell.angle_gamma   90.00
#
_symmetry.space_group_name_H-M   'P 1'
#
loop_
_entity.id
_entity.type
_entity.pdbx_description
1 polymer ?
#
loop_
_entity_poly.entity_id
_entity_poly.type
_entity_poly.pdbx_seq_one_letter_code
_entity_poly.pdbx_strand_id
1 'polypeptide(L)'
;MWWVDIKANAFVHHMVRNIVGSLMEVGAGHQPESWIADLLAAKDRTLAAATAKAEGLYLVSVDYPDRFDLPKPPNGSAIFSGLNKGAIRA
;
A
#
# COMPACT_ATOMS: atom_id res chain seq x y z
N MET A 1 -6.09 6.80 13.56
CA MET A 1 -6.09 5.48 12.89
C MET A 1 -5.91 5.74 11.41
N TRP A 2 -4.86 5.22 10.77
CA TRP A 2 -4.63 5.42 9.34
C TRP A 2 -4.33 4.08 8.67
N TRP A 3 -4.68 3.96 7.41
CA TRP A 3 -4.40 2.79 6.59
C TRP A 3 -4.27 3.21 5.13
N VAL A 4 -3.55 2.40 4.34
CA VAL A 4 -3.33 2.61 2.91
C VAL A 4 -3.95 1.43 2.17
N ASP A 5 -4.88 1.69 1.24
CA ASP A 5 -5.40 0.69 0.28
C ASP A 5 -4.72 0.88 -1.07
N ILE A 6 -4.14 -0.18 -1.63
CA ILE A 6 -3.53 -0.15 -2.96
C ILE A 6 -4.01 -1.36 -3.75
N LYS A 7 -4.64 -1.12 -4.89
CA LYS A 7 -5.06 -2.16 -5.84
C LYS A 7 -4.30 -2.01 -7.14
N ALA A 8 -3.81 -3.11 -7.70
CA ALA A 8 -3.17 -3.14 -9.00
C ALA A 8 -3.46 -4.47 -9.73
N ASN A 9 -3.21 -4.50 -11.03
CA ASN A 9 -3.25 -5.72 -11.83
C ASN A 9 -2.11 -6.69 -11.47
N ALA A 10 -0.95 -6.15 -11.11
CA ALA A 10 0.21 -6.88 -10.60
C ALA A 10 1.13 -5.94 -9.81
N PHE A 11 1.95 -6.52 -8.94
CA PHE A 11 2.94 -5.78 -8.16
C PHE A 11 4.35 -6.30 -8.46
N VAL A 12 5.31 -5.38 -8.61
CA VAL A 12 6.74 -5.75 -8.63
C VAL A 12 7.26 -6.01 -7.22
N HIS A 13 8.44 -6.63 -7.10
CA HIS A 13 9.03 -6.95 -5.81
C HIS A 13 9.16 -5.70 -4.94
N HIS A 14 8.63 -5.76 -3.72
CA HIS A 14 8.58 -4.66 -2.73
C HIS A 14 7.78 -3.41 -3.13
N MET A 15 7.06 -3.39 -4.26
CA MET A 15 6.36 -2.20 -4.77
C MET A 15 5.50 -1.51 -3.72
N VAL A 16 4.57 -2.26 -3.10
CA VAL A 16 3.62 -1.73 -2.12
C VAL A 16 4.35 -1.13 -0.92
N ARG A 17 5.35 -1.83 -0.37
CA ARG A 17 6.10 -1.38 0.81
C ARG A 17 7.02 -0.19 0.51
N ASN A 18 7.51 -0.07 -0.73
CA ASN A 18 8.29 1.08 -1.17
C ASN A 18 7.42 2.34 -1.32
N ILE A 19 6.23 2.18 -1.91
CA ILE A 19 5.25 3.26 -2.04
C ILE A 19 4.85 3.75 -0.65
N VAL A 20 4.45 2.83 0.24
CA VAL A 20 4.04 3.21 1.59
C VAL A 20 5.19 3.84 2.37
N GLY A 21 6.42 3.32 2.26
CA GLY A 21 7.59 3.92 2.92
C GLY A 21 7.78 5.39 2.51
N SER A 22 7.59 5.70 1.23
CA SER A 22 7.72 7.08 0.74
C SER A 22 6.55 7.96 1.18
N LEU A 23 5.33 7.42 1.18
CA LEU A 23 4.14 8.11 1.71
C LEU A 23 4.24 8.40 3.22
N MET A 24 4.93 7.55 3.99
CA MET A 24 5.16 7.78 5.42
C MET A 24 6.06 9.00 5.66
N GLU A 25 7.10 9.20 4.85
CA GLU A 25 7.96 10.40 4.95
C GLU A 25 7.20 11.69 4.62
N VAL A 26 6.31 11.64 3.62
CA VAL A 26 5.41 12.76 3.30
C VAL A 26 4.42 13.01 4.43
N GLY A 27 3.78 11.95 4.94
CA GLY A 27 2.80 12.06 6.03
C GLY A 27 3.42 12.49 7.38
N ALA A 28 4.72 12.26 7.57
CA ALA A 28 5.48 12.76 8.72
C ALA A 28 5.96 14.21 8.54
N GLY A 29 5.81 14.80 7.35
CA GLY A 29 6.27 16.15 7.03
C GLY A 29 7.76 16.26 6.73
N HIS A 30 8.47 15.14 6.56
CA HIS A 30 9.90 15.13 6.20
C HIS A 30 10.12 15.42 4.72
N GLN A 31 9.12 15.17 3.87
CA GLN A 31 9.15 15.41 2.43
C GLN A 31 7.88 16.15 1.98
N PRO A 32 7.96 16.98 0.93
CA PRO A 32 6.79 17.69 0.42
C PRO A 32 5.81 16.74 -0.30
N GLU A 33 4.55 17.13 -0.41
CA GLU A 33 3.52 16.35 -1.10
C GLU A 33 3.87 16.07 -2.58
N SER A 34 4.61 16.97 -3.23
CA SER A 34 5.07 16.82 -4.62
C SER A 34 6.09 15.69 -4.79
N TRP A 35 6.76 15.27 -3.72
CA TRP A 35 7.92 14.38 -3.78
C TRP A 35 7.60 13.03 -4.40
N ILE A 36 6.39 12.50 -4.20
CA ILE A 36 5.97 11.23 -4.81
C ILE A 36 5.95 11.33 -6.35
N ALA A 37 5.50 12.46 -6.88
CA ALA A 37 5.51 12.72 -8.32
C ALA A 37 6.95 12.84 -8.83
N ASP A 38 7.82 13.52 -8.07
CA ASP A 38 9.25 13.67 -8.39
C ASP A 38 9.97 12.31 -8.43
N LEU A 39 9.71 11.43 -7.45
CA LEU A 39 10.25 10.06 -7.42
C LEU A 39 9.81 9.24 -8.64
N LEU A 40 8.54 9.36 -9.03
CA LEU A 40 8.01 8.67 -10.19
C LEU A 40 8.65 9.17 -11.49
N ALA A 41 8.88 10.49 -11.59
CA ALA A 41 9.56 11.11 -12.73
C ALA A 41 11.04 10.71 -12.80
N ALA A 42 11.73 10.67 -11.65
CA ALA A 42 13.14 10.33 -11.55
C ALA A 42 13.44 8.86 -11.87
N LYS A 43 12.49 7.95 -11.60
CA LYS A 43 12.63 6.49 -11.82
C LYS A 43 13.85 5.88 -11.13
N ASP A 44 14.28 6.48 -10.02
CA ASP A 44 15.46 6.05 -9.26
C ASP A 44 15.05 5.64 -7.84
N ARG A 45 15.31 4.37 -7.51
CA ARG A 45 14.96 3.80 -6.21
C ARG A 45 15.82 4.35 -5.07
N THR A 46 17.03 4.84 -5.36
CA THR A 46 17.94 5.37 -4.35
C THR A 46 17.44 6.68 -3.74
N LEU A 47 16.59 7.40 -4.48
CA LEU A 47 15.95 8.63 -4.04
C LEU A 47 14.72 8.37 -3.15
N ALA A 48 14.10 7.20 -3.27
CA ALA A 48 12.90 6.84 -2.52
C ALA A 48 13.21 6.42 -1.09
N ALA A 49 12.22 6.54 -0.19
CA ALA A 49 12.39 6.21 1.22
C ALA A 49 12.75 4.74 1.48
N ALA A 50 13.09 4.44 2.73
CA ALA A 50 13.28 3.07 3.19
C ALA A 50 12.00 2.24 2.99
N THR A 51 12.17 0.96 2.68
CA THR A 51 11.05 0.03 2.51
C THR A 51 10.29 -0.11 3.82
N ALA A 52 8.97 0.14 3.83
CA ALA A 52 8.13 -0.02 5.02
C ALA A 52 8.25 -1.44 5.61
N LYS A 53 8.04 -1.61 6.91
CA LYS A 53 8.07 -2.93 7.56
C LYS A 53 7.02 -3.87 6.97
N ALA A 54 7.31 -5.18 6.96
CA ALA A 54 6.43 -6.18 6.39
C ALA A 54 5.20 -6.48 7.27
N GLU A 55 5.32 -6.31 8.59
CA GLU A 55 4.31 -6.65 9.60
C GLU A 55 2.96 -5.93 9.43
N GLY A 56 2.92 -4.82 8.68
CA GLY A 56 1.70 -4.07 8.42
C GLY A 56 1.03 -4.36 7.08
N LEU A 57 1.58 -5.24 6.22
CA LEU A 57 1.04 -5.52 4.88
C LEU A 57 0.13 -6.74 4.88
N TYR A 58 -1.09 -6.56 4.37
CA TYR A 58 -2.10 -7.61 4.26
C TYR A 58 -2.70 -7.65 2.85
N LEU A 59 -2.77 -8.84 2.25
CA LEU A 59 -3.55 -9.08 1.04
C LEU A 59 -5.03 -9.22 1.43
N VAL A 60 -5.89 -8.35 0.91
CA VAL A 60 -7.31 -8.27 1.31
C VAL A 60 -8.28 -8.75 0.24
N SER A 61 -7.90 -8.67 -1.04
CA SER A 61 -8.78 -9.08 -2.14
C SER A 61 -7.99 -9.47 -3.37
N VAL A 62 -8.53 -10.42 -4.14
CA VAL A 62 -8.05 -10.77 -5.47
C VAL A 62 -9.25 -10.84 -6.39
N ASP A 63 -9.19 -10.15 -7.52
CA ASP A 63 -10.27 -10.15 -8.50
C ASP A 63 -10.14 -11.35 -9.43
N TYR A 64 -11.26 -12.07 -9.62
CA TYR A 64 -11.43 -13.12 -10.61
C TYR A 64 -12.64 -12.79 -11.50
N PRO A 65 -12.68 -13.25 -12.77
CA PRO A 65 -13.85 -13.10 -13.63
C PRO A 65 -15.14 -13.63 -13.00
N ASP A 66 -16.26 -12.93 -13.18
CA ASP A 66 -17.54 -13.25 -12.51
C ASP A 66 -18.05 -14.67 -12.80
N ARG A 67 -17.67 -15.25 -13.95
CA ARG A 67 -18.03 -16.63 -14.34
C ARG A 67 -17.60 -17.71 -13.35
N PHE A 68 -16.66 -17.40 -12.45
CA PHE A 68 -16.19 -18.33 -11.43
C PHE A 68 -17.02 -18.30 -10.15
N ASP A 69 -17.94 -17.34 -9.99
CA ASP A 69 -18.87 -17.20 -8.86
C ASP A 69 -18.22 -17.44 -7.49
N LEU A 70 -17.03 -16.85 -7.30
CA LEU A 70 -16.27 -17.03 -6.07
C LEU A 70 -16.90 -16.21 -4.94
N PRO A 71 -16.94 -16.77 -3.70
CA PRO A 71 -17.36 -16.02 -2.53
C PRO A 71 -16.49 -14.76 -2.37
N LYS A 72 -17.14 -13.60 -2.27
CA LYS A 72 -16.47 -12.33 -1.98
C LYS A 72 -16.46 -12.15 -0.47
N PRO A 73 -15.33 -12.37 0.22
CA PRO A 73 -15.26 -12.14 1.66
C PRO A 73 -15.57 -10.67 1.96
N PRO A 74 -15.98 -10.35 3.20
CA PRO A 74 -16.17 -8.97 3.62
C PRO A 74 -14.93 -8.15 3.26
N ASN A 75 -15.16 -6.99 2.67
CA ASN A 75 -14.11 -6.01 2.37
C ASN A 75 -13.19 -5.84 3.58
N GLY A 76 -11.88 -5.73 3.35
CA GLY A 76 -10.85 -5.77 4.40
C GLY A 76 -11.12 -4.83 5.59
N SER A 77 -11.90 -3.76 5.39
CA SER A 77 -12.40 -2.89 6.47
C SER A 77 -13.03 -3.64 7.65
N ALA A 78 -13.70 -4.77 7.43
CA ALA A 78 -14.30 -5.57 8.50
C ALA A 78 -13.25 -6.38 9.29
N ILE A 79 -12.13 -6.75 8.66
CA ILE A 79 -11.03 -7.51 9.27
C ILE A 79 -10.21 -6.62 10.21
N PHE A 80 -10.11 -5.32 9.88
CA PHE A 80 -9.23 -4.37 10.58
C PHE A 80 -9.94 -3.45 11.58
N SER A 81 -11.22 -3.68 11.90
CA SER A 81 -11.98 -2.86 12.87
C SER A 81 -11.36 -2.86 14.28
N GLY A 82 -10.49 -3.83 14.60
CA GLY A 82 -9.73 -3.91 15.85
C GLY A 82 -8.21 -3.68 15.76
N LEU A 83 -7.63 -3.41 14.58
CA LEU A 83 -6.17 -3.31 14.45
C LEU A 83 -5.64 -1.91 14.85
N ASN A 84 -5.21 -1.76 16.10
CA ASN A 84 -4.51 -0.56 16.56
C ASN A 84 -3.09 -0.49 16.00
N LYS A 85 -2.92 0.17 14.84
CA LYS A 85 -1.73 0.87 14.25
C LYS A 85 -1.70 0.72 12.73
N GLY A 86 -1.02 1.65 12.04
CA GLY A 86 -1.01 1.82 10.57
C GLY A 86 -1.00 0.52 9.78
N ALA A 87 -2.02 0.31 8.94
CA ALA A 87 -2.20 -0.91 8.15
C ALA A 87 -2.08 -0.64 6.65
N ILE A 88 -1.48 -1.56 5.90
CA ILE A 88 -1.32 -1.51 4.46
C ILE A 88 -2.12 -2.67 3.86
N ARG A 89 -3.00 -2.36 2.92
CA ARG A 89 -3.90 -3.30 2.27
C ARG A 89 -3.58 -3.35 0.79
N ALA A 90 -3.41 -4.56 0.27
CA ALA A 90 -3.16 -4.87 -1.14
C ALA A 90 -4.26 -5.76 -1.73
#